data_AF-A0A084W217-F1
#
_entry.id   AF-A0A084W217-F1
#
_cell.length_a   1.000
_cell.length_b   1.000
_cell.length_c   1.000
_cell.angle_alpha   90.00
_cell.angle_beta   90.00
_cell.angle_gamma   90.00
#
_symmetry.space_group_name_H-M   'P 1'
#
loop_
_entity.id
_entity.type
_entity.pdbx_description
1 polymer ?
#
loop_
_entity_poly.entity_id
_entity_poly.type
_entity_poly.pdbx_seq_one_letter_code
_entity_poly.pdbx_strand_id
1 'polypeptide(L)'
;MKLLIVLALVASVYGLPQHEHHDHHEHHESTTFIPILKYDKQQGEDGSYKTIYQTGNNIVHEESGYLKEASEDHPNGILVQQGAYSYEAPNGEIIQVQYTADEKGFRVESDSLPTPPPIPLAIQEGLKEIYKGIERREQENRNNPNYAEDEAKRAQLDYNGQYYHQ
;
A
#
# COMPACT_ATOMS: atom_id res chain seq x y z
N MET A 1 43.83 -28.84 52.09
CA MET A 1 45.11 -28.47 51.45
C MET A 1 45.54 -29.55 50.47
N LYS A 2 45.48 -29.26 49.18
CA LYS A 2 46.32 -29.85 48.11
C LYS A 2 46.16 -28.95 46.89
N LEU A 3 47.21 -28.18 46.64
CA LEU A 3 47.40 -27.24 45.54
C LEU A 3 48.20 -27.98 44.46
N LEU A 4 47.77 -27.96 43.20
CA LEU A 4 48.62 -28.29 42.06
C LEU A 4 48.28 -27.35 40.90
N ILE A 5 49.29 -26.58 40.52
CA ILE A 5 49.34 -25.60 39.44
C ILE A 5 49.97 -26.31 38.23
N VAL A 6 49.38 -26.18 37.03
CA VAL A 6 50.08 -26.44 35.77
C VAL A 6 49.73 -25.36 34.73
N LEU A 7 50.79 -24.68 34.29
CA LEU A 7 50.98 -23.75 33.16
C LEU A 7 50.37 -24.29 31.84
N ALA A 8 49.55 -23.51 31.13
CA ALA A 8 49.89 -22.51 30.10
C ALA A 8 50.25 -23.06 28.70
N LEU A 9 49.39 -22.76 27.72
CA LEU A 9 49.80 -22.40 26.36
C LEU A 9 48.76 -21.42 25.78
N VAL A 10 49.22 -20.18 25.65
CA VAL A 10 48.51 -19.04 25.07
C VAL A 10 48.83 -19.03 23.57
N ALA A 11 47.81 -19.12 22.73
CA ALA A 11 47.93 -18.77 21.32
C ALA A 11 47.32 -17.38 21.12
N SER A 12 48.18 -16.36 21.08
CA SER A 12 47.81 -14.98 20.75
C SER A 12 47.70 -14.84 19.24
N VAL A 13 46.48 -14.73 18.74
CA VAL A 13 46.22 -14.24 17.39
C VAL A 13 46.20 -12.71 17.45
N TYR A 14 47.20 -12.08 16.83
CA TYR A 14 47.22 -10.63 16.59
C TYR A 14 46.38 -10.32 15.35
N GLY A 15 45.14 -9.89 15.55
CA GLY A 15 44.41 -9.10 14.55
C GLY A 15 44.68 -7.62 14.81
N LEU A 16 45.37 -6.94 13.90
CA LEU A 16 45.62 -5.50 13.99
C LEU A 16 44.30 -4.72 13.87
N PRO A 17 44.10 -3.65 14.67
CA PRO A 17 42.95 -2.77 14.54
C PRO A 17 43.13 -1.88 13.30
N GLN A 18 42.17 -1.88 12.39
CA GLN A 18 42.04 -0.78 11.43
C GLN A 18 41.19 0.31 12.09
N HIS A 19 41.83 1.44 12.39
CA HIS A 19 41.20 2.67 12.84
C HIS A 19 40.46 3.37 11.68
N GLU A 20 39.19 3.67 11.93
CA GLU A 20 38.45 4.92 11.67
C GLU A 20 38.38 5.50 10.25
N HIS A 21 37.15 5.46 9.71
CA HIS A 21 36.51 6.68 9.24
C HIS A 21 35.38 7.03 10.22
N HIS A 22 35.57 8.15 10.91
CA HIS A 22 34.57 8.81 11.74
C HIS A 22 33.49 9.42 10.83
N ASP A 23 32.32 8.80 10.78
CA ASP A 23 31.06 9.49 10.50
C ASP A 23 30.24 9.43 11.80
N HIS A 24 30.32 10.49 12.60
CA HIS A 24 29.36 10.71 13.68
C HIS A 24 28.03 11.11 13.06
N HIS A 25 27.29 10.15 12.53
CA HIS A 25 25.84 10.24 12.60
C HIS A 25 25.49 10.04 14.07
N GLU A 26 25.08 11.11 14.75
CA GLU A 26 24.38 11.04 16.03
C GLU A 26 23.07 10.26 15.81
N HIS A 27 23.15 8.94 15.78
CA HIS A 27 22.03 8.09 16.08
C HIS A 27 21.73 8.33 17.56
N HIS A 28 20.73 9.18 17.82
CA HIS A 28 20.03 9.20 19.10
C HIS A 28 19.39 7.82 19.30
N GLU A 29 20.19 6.83 19.70
CA GLU A 29 19.73 5.57 20.28
C GLU A 29 19.15 5.92 21.66
N SER A 30 17.92 6.43 21.67
CA SER A 30 17.16 6.53 22.91
C SER A 30 16.81 5.09 23.32
N THR A 31 17.64 4.50 24.16
CA THR A 31 17.41 3.19 24.81
C THR A 31 16.31 3.26 25.88
N THR A 32 15.45 4.29 25.82
CA THR A 32 14.40 4.51 26.80
C THR A 32 13.32 3.46 26.60
N PHE A 33 13.05 2.68 27.65
CA PHE A 33 11.97 1.71 27.64
C PHE A 33 10.62 2.40 27.37
N ILE A 34 9.88 1.89 26.39
CA ILE A 34 8.54 2.36 26.03
C ILE A 34 7.53 1.31 26.48
N PRO A 35 6.64 1.59 27.46
CA PRO A 35 5.68 0.61 27.95
C PRO A 35 4.58 0.33 26.92
N ILE A 36 3.97 -0.86 27.01
CA ILE A 36 2.68 -1.14 26.37
C ILE A 36 1.59 -0.73 27.35
N LEU A 37 0.77 0.26 26.99
CA LEU A 37 -0.33 0.78 27.80
C LEU A 37 -1.61 -0.04 27.64
N LYS A 38 -1.83 -0.58 26.44
CA LYS A 38 -2.99 -1.43 26.11
C LYS A 38 -2.55 -2.54 25.17
N TYR A 39 -3.08 -3.74 25.38
CA TYR A 39 -2.95 -4.87 24.48
C TYR A 39 -4.21 -5.72 24.57
N ASP A 40 -4.87 -5.95 23.44
CA ASP A 40 -6.01 -6.86 23.30
C ASP A 40 -5.78 -7.72 22.05
N LYS A 41 -5.98 -9.02 22.18
CA LYS A 41 -5.89 -9.96 21.07
C LYS A 41 -7.02 -10.97 21.16
N GLN A 42 -7.73 -11.12 20.05
CA GLN A 42 -8.84 -12.05 19.89
C GLN A 42 -8.52 -12.97 18.71
N GLN A 43 -8.81 -14.26 18.87
CA GLN A 43 -8.61 -15.28 17.85
C GLN A 43 -9.92 -16.04 17.68
N GLY A 44 -10.48 -16.02 16.47
CA GLY A 44 -11.62 -16.83 16.08
C GLY A 44 -11.21 -18.26 15.75
N GLU A 45 -12.17 -19.19 15.88
CA GLU A 45 -12.00 -20.60 15.52
C GLU A 45 -11.80 -20.82 14.02
N ASP A 46 -12.30 -19.89 13.20
CA ASP A 46 -12.17 -19.84 11.74
C ASP A 46 -10.81 -19.30 11.27
N GLY A 47 -9.89 -19.03 12.19
CA GLY A 47 -8.57 -18.44 11.89
C GLY A 47 -8.60 -16.92 11.76
N SER A 48 -9.77 -16.27 11.87
CA SER A 48 -9.83 -14.82 11.97
C SER A 48 -9.19 -14.32 13.27
N TYR A 49 -8.70 -13.09 13.26
CA TYR A 49 -8.13 -12.47 14.46
C TYR A 49 -8.38 -10.98 14.49
N LYS A 50 -8.26 -10.42 15.70
CA LYS A 50 -8.21 -8.98 15.93
C LYS A 50 -7.14 -8.67 16.96
N THR A 51 -6.34 -7.64 16.72
CA THR A 51 -5.30 -7.16 17.64
C THR A 51 -5.42 -5.66 17.80
N ILE A 52 -5.28 -5.17 19.03
CA ILE A 52 -5.17 -3.75 19.34
C ILE A 52 -4.02 -3.57 20.32
N TYR A 53 -3.14 -2.60 20.09
CA TYR A 53 -2.16 -2.18 21.09
C TYR A 53 -1.94 -0.67 21.12
N GLN A 54 -1.50 -0.20 22.28
CA GLN A 54 -1.09 1.19 22.50
C GLN A 54 0.23 1.21 23.26
N THR A 55 1.17 2.05 22.85
CA THR A 55 2.46 2.22 23.51
C THR A 55 2.53 3.54 24.30
N GLY A 56 3.52 3.66 25.17
CA GLY A 56 3.78 4.84 25.99
C GLY A 56 4.25 6.07 25.21
N ASN A 57 4.64 5.91 23.95
CA ASN A 57 5.02 6.99 23.03
C ASN A 57 3.93 7.28 21.99
N ASN A 58 2.66 7.15 22.39
CA ASN A 58 1.49 7.52 21.59
C ASN A 58 1.31 6.74 20.27
N ILE A 59 1.94 5.56 20.10
CA ILE A 59 1.62 4.68 18.98
C ILE A 59 0.34 3.93 19.33
N VAL A 60 -0.65 4.01 18.44
CA VAL A 60 -1.89 3.23 18.50
C VAL A 60 -1.95 2.36 17.26
N HIS A 61 -2.32 1.10 17.42
CA HIS A 61 -2.49 0.17 16.31
C HIS A 61 -3.71 -0.71 16.53
N GLU A 62 -4.50 -0.90 15.49
CA GLU A 62 -5.56 -1.88 15.41
C GLU A 62 -5.50 -2.63 14.09
N GLU A 63 -5.75 -3.92 14.14
CA GLU A 63 -5.73 -4.79 12.98
C GLU A 63 -6.74 -5.92 13.14
N SER A 64 -7.33 -6.34 12.04
CA SER A 64 -8.01 -7.62 11.93
C SER A 64 -7.60 -8.34 10.66
N GLY A 65 -7.68 -9.67 10.70
CA GLY A 65 -7.42 -10.50 9.54
C GLY A 65 -8.32 -11.71 9.49
N TYR A 66 -8.54 -12.22 8.28
CA TYR A 66 -9.34 -13.41 8.02
C TYR A 66 -8.86 -14.09 6.74
N LEU A 67 -9.13 -15.40 6.62
CA LEU A 67 -8.79 -16.18 5.43
C LEU A 67 -10.01 -16.21 4.49
N LYS A 68 -9.90 -15.60 3.30
CA LYS A 68 -10.83 -15.87 2.20
C LYS A 68 -10.58 -17.29 1.72
N GLU A 69 -11.66 -18.03 1.47
CA GLU A 69 -11.61 -19.41 0.99
C GLU A 69 -10.88 -19.54 -0.34
N ALA A 70 -10.43 -20.77 -0.63
CA ALA A 70 -9.79 -21.09 -1.89
C ALA A 70 -10.72 -20.83 -3.09
N SER A 71 -10.15 -20.35 -4.18
CA SER A 71 -10.82 -20.15 -5.47
C SER A 71 -9.96 -20.74 -6.59
N GLU A 72 -10.49 -20.77 -7.82
CA GLU A 72 -9.75 -21.27 -9.00
C GLU A 72 -8.41 -20.53 -9.19
N ASP A 73 -8.42 -19.21 -9.02
CA ASP A 73 -7.21 -18.37 -9.12
C ASP A 73 -6.33 -18.41 -7.87
N HIS A 74 -6.90 -18.81 -6.72
CA HIS A 74 -6.23 -18.83 -5.42
C HIS A 74 -6.50 -20.14 -4.67
N PRO A 75 -5.87 -21.27 -5.05
CA PRO A 75 -6.17 -22.60 -4.50
C PRO A 75 -5.82 -22.76 -3.01
N ASN A 76 -5.01 -21.87 -2.45
CA ASN A 76 -4.62 -21.88 -1.04
C ASN A 76 -5.41 -20.87 -0.19
N GLY A 77 -6.44 -20.22 -0.77
CA GLY A 77 -7.12 -19.08 -0.13
C GLY A 77 -6.27 -17.81 -0.14
N ILE A 78 -6.85 -16.73 0.39
CA ILE A 78 -6.18 -15.41 0.49
C ILE A 78 -6.28 -14.93 1.93
N LEU A 79 -5.15 -14.68 2.58
CA LEU A 79 -5.16 -13.95 3.85
C LEU A 79 -5.46 -12.48 3.57
N VAL A 80 -6.56 -11.97 4.13
CA VAL A 80 -6.90 -10.56 4.12
C VAL A 80 -6.57 -9.98 5.48
N GLN A 81 -5.82 -8.89 5.50
CA GLN A 81 -5.44 -8.18 6.71
C GLN A 81 -5.71 -6.70 6.50
N GLN A 82 -6.38 -6.07 7.45
CA GLN A 82 -6.76 -4.68 7.36
C GLN A 82 -6.68 -4.05 8.75
N GLY A 83 -6.19 -2.82 8.80
CA GLY A 83 -5.89 -2.18 10.05
C GLY A 83 -5.58 -0.70 9.88
N ALA A 84 -5.34 -0.08 11.02
CA ALA A 84 -4.91 1.30 11.12
C ALA A 84 -3.84 1.43 12.19
N TYR A 85 -2.93 2.36 11.99
CA TYR A 85 -2.01 2.79 13.04
C TYR A 85 -1.85 4.30 13.02
N SER A 86 -1.54 4.85 14.18
CA SER A 86 -1.19 6.25 14.33
C SER A 86 0.06 6.41 15.19
N TYR A 87 0.80 7.48 14.92
CA TYR A 87 1.97 7.87 15.70
C TYR A 87 2.18 9.39 15.63
N GLU A 88 2.91 9.92 16.59
CA GLU A 88 3.33 11.32 16.62
C GLU A 88 4.66 11.46 15.88
N ALA A 89 4.68 12.24 14.80
CA ALA A 89 5.88 12.54 14.04
C ALA A 89 6.78 13.56 14.79
N PRO A 90 8.07 13.69 14.42
CA PRO A 90 9.00 14.61 15.11
C PRO A 90 8.57 16.09 15.10
N ASN A 91 7.67 16.48 14.20
CA ASN A 91 7.08 17.82 14.11
C ASN A 91 5.83 18.00 15.00
N GLY A 92 5.43 16.98 15.77
CA GLY A 92 4.21 16.97 16.61
C GLY A 92 2.92 16.65 15.84
N GLU A 93 3.01 16.35 14.54
CA GLU A 93 1.87 15.95 13.72
C GLU A 93 1.46 14.51 14.05
N ILE A 94 0.16 14.26 14.17
CA ILE A 94 -0.35 12.89 14.30
C ILE A 94 -0.54 12.31 12.90
N ILE A 95 0.34 11.37 12.54
CA ILE A 95 0.24 10.61 11.31
C ILE A 95 -0.74 9.47 11.54
N GLN A 96 -1.74 9.34 10.67
CA GLN A 96 -2.71 8.25 10.70
C GLN A 96 -2.64 7.49 9.38
N VAL A 97 -2.52 6.17 9.45
CA VAL A 97 -2.41 5.31 8.27
C VAL A 97 -3.41 4.19 8.39
N GLN A 98 -4.22 4.03 7.35
CA GLN A 98 -5.09 2.88 7.15
C GLN A 98 -4.50 2.00 6.06
N TYR A 99 -4.68 0.68 6.16
CA TYR A 99 -4.16 -0.23 5.17
C TYR A 99 -5.05 -1.45 4.95
N THR A 100 -4.95 -2.00 3.73
CA THR A 100 -5.50 -3.30 3.34
C THR A 100 -4.42 -4.11 2.63
N ALA A 101 -4.19 -5.33 3.11
CA ALA A 101 -3.38 -6.35 2.45
C ALA A 101 -4.30 -7.50 2.03
N ASP A 102 -4.33 -7.80 0.74
CA ASP A 102 -5.13 -8.88 0.16
C ASP A 102 -4.52 -9.36 -1.17
N GLU A 103 -5.31 -10.05 -2.01
CA GLU A 103 -4.89 -10.52 -3.34
C GLU A 103 -4.40 -9.41 -4.29
N LYS A 104 -4.78 -8.16 -4.04
CA LYS A 104 -4.34 -6.99 -4.81
C LYS A 104 -3.12 -6.30 -4.18
N GLY A 105 -2.42 -6.98 -3.26
CA GLY A 105 -1.23 -6.49 -2.58
C GLY A 105 -1.54 -5.57 -1.39
N PHE A 106 -0.53 -4.83 -0.94
CA PHE A 106 -0.63 -3.89 0.18
C PHE A 106 -1.00 -2.49 -0.32
N ARG A 107 -2.11 -1.95 0.16
CA ARG A 107 -2.61 -0.61 -0.17
C ARG A 107 -2.78 0.20 1.09
N VAL A 108 -2.34 1.45 1.05
CA VAL A 108 -2.32 2.37 2.20
C VAL A 108 -3.06 3.65 1.86
N GLU A 109 -3.73 4.20 2.86
CA GLU A 109 -4.44 5.47 2.81
C GLU A 109 -4.03 6.32 4.02
N SER A 110 -3.58 7.55 3.75
CA SER A 110 -3.16 8.52 4.76
C SER A 110 -2.98 9.89 4.11
N ASP A 111 -3.38 10.95 4.80
CA ASP A 111 -3.18 12.33 4.37
C ASP A 111 -1.70 12.72 4.28
N SER A 112 -0.84 11.98 4.99
CA SER A 112 0.60 12.20 5.03
C SER A 112 1.35 11.47 3.89
N LEU A 113 0.64 10.72 3.03
CA LEU A 113 1.25 10.07 1.87
C LEU A 113 1.49 11.07 0.73
N PRO A 114 2.56 10.90 -0.04
CA PRO A 114 2.76 11.66 -1.26
C PRO A 114 1.58 11.49 -2.22
N THR A 115 1.02 12.59 -2.71
CA THR A 115 0.01 12.56 -3.77
C THR A 115 0.70 12.61 -5.13
N PRO A 116 0.17 11.91 -6.15
CA PRO A 116 0.66 12.06 -7.52
C PRO A 116 0.46 13.51 -7.98
N PRO A 117 1.33 14.03 -8.87
CA PRO A 117 1.20 15.38 -9.37
C PRO A 117 -0.15 15.59 -10.06
N PRO A 118 -0.71 16.81 -10.01
CA PRO A 118 -1.96 17.12 -10.71
C PRO A 118 -1.88 16.78 -12.20
N ILE A 119 -2.98 16.32 -12.77
CA ILE A 119 -3.09 16.06 -14.22
C ILE A 119 -2.80 17.38 -14.98
N PRO A 120 -1.91 17.38 -15.99
CA PRO A 120 -1.57 18.60 -16.74
C PRO A 120 -2.80 19.25 -17.40
N LEU A 121 -2.82 20.59 -17.46
CA LEU A 121 -3.94 21.36 -18.03
C LEU A 121 -4.30 20.92 -19.45
N ALA A 122 -3.30 20.66 -20.31
CA ALA A 122 -3.53 20.22 -21.69
C ALA A 122 -4.33 18.91 -21.77
N ILE A 123 -4.12 17.99 -20.83
CA ILE A 123 -4.88 16.73 -20.77
C ILE A 123 -6.33 17.02 -20.33
N GLN A 124 -6.52 17.90 -19.36
CA GLN A 124 -7.86 18.31 -18.92
C GLN A 124 -8.64 18.99 -20.06
N GLU A 125 -7.98 19.89 -20.81
CA GLU A 125 -8.56 20.55 -21.99
C GLU A 125 -8.89 19.56 -23.10
N GLY A 126 -7.96 18.63 -23.39
CA GLY A 126 -8.20 17.56 -24.36
C GLY A 126 -9.41 16.71 -23.99
N LEU A 127 -9.51 16.27 -22.73
CA LEU A 127 -10.67 15.54 -22.23
C LEU A 127 -11.96 16.35 -22.35
N LYS A 128 -11.94 17.64 -22.00
CA LYS A 128 -13.08 18.54 -22.12
C LYS A 128 -13.57 18.66 -23.57
N GLU A 129 -12.66 18.79 -24.53
CA GLU A 129 -13.04 18.87 -25.95
C GLU A 129 -13.57 17.55 -26.48
N ILE A 130 -13.01 16.41 -26.03
CA ILE A 130 -13.55 15.08 -26.34
C ILE A 130 -14.99 14.96 -25.82
N TYR A 131 -15.24 15.32 -24.55
CA TYR A 131 -16.58 15.29 -23.96
C TYR A 131 -17.57 16.18 -24.71
N LYS A 132 -17.21 17.44 -25.01
CA LYS A 132 -18.06 18.33 -25.82
C LYS A 132 -18.33 17.77 -27.22
N GLY A 133 -17.35 17.09 -27.82
CA GLY A 133 -17.51 16.43 -29.12
C GLY A 133 -18.54 15.30 -29.07
N ILE A 134 -18.49 14.47 -28.02
CA ILE A 134 -19.47 13.41 -27.78
C ILE A 134 -20.86 14.01 -27.58
N GLU A 135 -21.00 15.01 -26.71
CA GLU A 135 -22.29 15.66 -26.45
C GLU A 135 -22.90 16.28 -27.71
N ARG A 136 -22.10 16.97 -28.53
CA ARG A 136 -22.56 17.52 -29.81
C ARG A 136 -23.07 16.42 -30.73
N ARG A 137 -22.30 15.34 -30.89
CA ARG A 137 -22.69 14.21 -31.73
C ARG A 137 -23.98 13.58 -31.25
N GLU A 138 -24.16 13.41 -29.94
CA GLU A 138 -25.42 12.91 -29.39
C GLU A 138 -26.60 13.85 -29.64
N GLN A 139 -26.40 15.17 -29.50
CA GLN A 139 -27.44 16.14 -29.82
C GLN A 139 -27.80 16.12 -31.31
N GLU A 140 -26.82 16.05 -32.19
CA GLU A 140 -27.02 15.91 -33.63
C GLU A 140 -27.80 14.63 -33.95
N ASN A 141 -27.43 13.51 -33.35
CA ASN A 141 -28.13 12.23 -33.48
C ASN A 141 -29.58 12.33 -32.99
N ARG A 142 -29.82 12.93 -31.82
CA ARG A 142 -31.16 13.16 -31.27
C ARG A 142 -32.03 14.03 -32.19
N ASN A 143 -31.41 14.97 -32.90
CA ASN A 143 -32.12 15.89 -33.79
C ASN A 143 -32.22 15.36 -35.23
N ASN A 144 -31.55 14.25 -35.58
CA ASN A 144 -31.61 13.65 -36.91
C ASN A 144 -32.81 12.69 -37.00
N PRO A 145 -33.84 13.00 -37.82
CA PRO A 145 -35.02 12.15 -37.95
C PRO A 145 -34.73 10.79 -38.61
N ASN A 146 -33.61 10.68 -39.34
CA ASN A 146 -33.19 9.45 -40.02
C ASN A 146 -32.13 8.67 -39.23
N TYR A 147 -31.83 9.08 -37.99
CA TYR A 147 -30.75 8.49 -37.18
C TYR A 147 -30.85 6.97 -37.07
N ALA A 148 -32.06 6.43 -36.83
CA ALA A 148 -32.28 5.00 -36.67
C ALA A 148 -32.00 4.20 -37.97
N GLU A 149 -32.27 4.79 -39.14
CA GLU A 149 -32.01 4.15 -40.43
C GLU A 149 -30.51 4.20 -40.77
N ASP A 150 -29.86 5.34 -40.52
CA ASP A 150 -28.41 5.50 -40.67
C ASP A 150 -27.63 4.54 -39.76
N GLU A 151 -28.07 4.37 -38.51
CA GLU A 151 -27.49 3.43 -37.55
C GLU A 151 -27.67 1.97 -37.98
N ALA A 152 -28.87 1.59 -38.44
CA ALA A 152 -29.12 0.24 -38.96
C ALA A 152 -28.26 -0.09 -40.18
N LYS A 153 -28.03 0.89 -41.06
CA LYS A 153 -27.16 0.74 -42.23
C LYS A 153 -25.68 0.59 -41.84
N ARG A 154 -25.23 1.36 -40.84
CA ARG A 154 -23.87 1.23 -40.28
C ARG A 154 -23.66 -0.15 -39.65
N ALA A 155 -24.61 -0.61 -38.83
CA ALA A 155 -24.55 -1.93 -38.22
C ALA A 155 -24.50 -3.07 -39.26
N GLN A 156 -25.21 -2.94 -40.39
CA GLN A 156 -25.11 -3.89 -41.50
C GLN A 156 -23.74 -3.87 -42.21
N LEU A 157 -23.11 -2.69 -42.33
CA LEU A 157 -21.77 -2.58 -42.92
C LEU A 157 -20.69 -3.19 -42.01
N ASP A 158 -20.79 -2.96 -40.70
CA ASP A 158 -19.89 -3.54 -39.69
C ASP A 158 -20.03 -5.07 -39.64
N TYR A 159 -21.27 -5.58 -39.69
CA TYR A 159 -21.55 -7.01 -39.78
C TYR A 159 -20.95 -7.65 -41.04
N ASN A 160 -20.90 -6.90 -42.14
CA ASN A 160 -20.32 -7.35 -43.41
C ASN A 160 -18.81 -7.06 -43.55
N GLY A 161 -18.16 -6.48 -42.52
CA GLY A 161 -16.73 -6.19 -42.49
C GLY A 161 -16.25 -5.10 -43.45
N GLN A 162 -17.14 -4.22 -43.91
CA GLN A 162 -16.83 -3.17 -44.89
C GLN A 162 -16.59 -1.82 -44.17
N TYR A 163 -15.40 -1.62 -43.60
CA TYR A 163 -15.01 -0.31 -43.03
C TYR A 163 -14.39 0.60 -44.09
N TYR A 164 -14.86 1.86 -44.18
CA TYR A 164 -14.20 2.90 -44.96
C TYR A 164 -12.89 3.32 -44.26
N HIS A 165 -11.77 3.21 -44.96
CA HIS A 165 -10.55 3.92 -44.58
C HIS A 165 -10.77 5.39 -44.93
N GLN A 166 -10.73 6.27 -43.95
CA GLN A 166 -10.70 7.71 -44.16
C GLN A 166 -9.47 8.30 -43.48
#